data_AF-A0A7C6S5N6-F1
#
_entry.id   AF-A0A7C6S5N6-F1
#
_cell.length_a   1.000
_cell.length_b   1.000
_cell.length_c   1.000
_cell.angle_alpha   90.00
_cell.angle_beta   90.00
_cell.angle_gamma   90.00
#
_symmetry.space_group_name_H-M   'P 1'
#
loop_
_entity.id
_entity.type
_entity.pdbx_description
1 polymer ?
#
loop_
_entity_poly.entity_id
_entity_poly.type
_entity_poly.pdbx_seq_one_letter_code
_entity_poly.pdbx_strand_id
1 'polypeptide(L)' 'MSFFIAGTGSAVPDLTVDNYSFEKILDTSDEWITTRTGIKT' A
#
# COMPACT_ATOMS: atom_id res chain seq x y z
N MET A 1 -34.24 -7.22 13.21
CA MET A 1 -33.17 -6.35 13.75
C MET A 1 -32.19 -6.07 12.62
N SER A 2 -31.95 -4.80 12.32
CA SER A 2 -31.00 -4.38 11.28
C SER A 2 -29.77 -3.77 11.95
N PHE A 3 -28.59 -4.21 11.54
CA PHE A 3 -27.33 -3.59 11.90
C PHE A 3 -27.01 -2.50 10.88
N PHE A 4 -26.54 -1.34 11.34
CA PHE A 4 -26.01 -0.30 10.47
C PHE A 4 -24.70 0.23 11.06
N ILE A 5 -23.76 0.58 10.20
CA ILE A 5 -22.49 1.18 10.62
C ILE A 5 -22.78 2.66 10.92
N ALA A 6 -22.61 3.06 12.18
CA ALA A 6 -22.87 4.44 12.61
C ALA A 6 -21.77 5.43 12.18
N GLY A 7 -20.56 4.94 11.84
CA GLY A 7 -19.48 5.76 11.32
C GLY A 7 -18.20 4.96 11.05
N THR A 8 -17.34 5.51 10.19
CA THR A 8 -16.00 4.97 9.84
C THR A 8 -14.98 6.10 9.79
N GLY A 9 -13.72 5.81 10.06
CA GLY A 9 -12.61 6.74 9.89
C GLY A 9 -11.30 6.01 9.59
N SER A 10 -10.38 6.70 8.92
CA SER A 10 -9.04 6.19 8.60
C SER A 10 -8.03 7.34 8.65
N ALA A 11 -6.82 7.04 9.10
CA ALA A 11 -5.69 7.95 9.01
C ALA A 11 -4.44 7.13 8.69
N VAL A 12 -3.65 7.61 7.73
CA VAL A 12 -2.33 7.06 7.37
C VAL A 12 -1.29 8.18 7.46
N PRO A 13 -0.03 7.89 7.78
CA PRO A 13 1.04 8.89 7.79
C PRO A 13 1.25 9.52 6.41
N ASP A 14 1.78 10.74 6.38
CA ASP A 14 2.11 11.43 5.12
C ASP A 14 3.27 10.75 4.36
N LEU A 15 4.14 10.05 5.08
CA LEU A 15 5.28 9.37 4.49
C LEU A 15 4.80 8.23 3.59
N THR A 16 5.10 8.38 2.31
CA THR A 16 4.79 7.42 1.25
C THR A 16 6.09 6.99 0.59
N VAL A 17 6.29 5.68 0.40
CA VAL A 17 7.50 5.12 -0.23
C VAL A 17 7.09 4.35 -1.48
N ASP A 18 7.70 4.70 -2.61
CA ASP A 18 7.45 4.05 -3.89
C ASP A 18 8.24 2.74 -4.03
N ASN A 19 7.82 1.90 -4.99
CA ASN A 19 8.50 0.65 -5.29
C ASN A 19 9.95 0.88 -5.75
N TYR A 20 10.20 1.98 -6.46
CA TYR A 20 11.53 2.33 -6.99
C TYR A 20 12.56 2.61 -5.88
N SER A 21 12.13 3.14 -4.75
CA SER A 21 12.96 3.35 -3.57
C SER A 21 13.45 2.02 -3.00
N PHE A 22 12.63 0.97 -3.07
CA PHE A 22 13.02 -0.37 -2.65
C PHE A 22 14.01 -1.03 -3.62
N GLU A 23 13.93 -0.76 -4.93
CA GLU A 23 14.90 -1.26 -5.92
C GLU A 23 16.34 -0.79 -5.63
N LYS A 24 16.50 0.36 -4.96
CA LYS A 24 17.82 0.91 -4.61
C LYS A 24 18.49 0.22 -3.44
N ILE A 25 17.73 -0.52 -2.63
CA ILE A 25 18.19 -1.13 -1.37
C ILE A 25 18.00 -2.65 -1.33
N LEU A 26 17.23 -3.21 -2.25
CA LEU A 26 16.91 -4.63 -2.35
C LEU A 26 16.99 -5.08 -3.82
N ASP A 27 17.22 -6.37 -4.02
CA ASP A 27 17.14 -7.00 -5.35
C ASP A 27 15.67 -7.28 -5.70
N THR A 28 14.97 -6.25 -6.16
CA THR A 28 13.54 -6.27 -6.52
C THR A 28 13.25 -5.28 -7.66
N SER A 29 12.02 -5.30 -8.19
CA SER A 29 11.53 -4.36 -9.21
C SER A 29 10.06 -4.00 -9.00
N ASP A 30 9.63 -2.84 -9.50
CA ASP A 30 8.21 -2.42 -9.53
C ASP A 30 7.33 -3.48 -10.20
N GLU A 31 7.80 -4.07 -11.29
CA GLU A 31 7.08 -5.14 -12.00
C GLU A 31 6.89 -6.37 -11.11
N TRP A 32 7.94 -6.81 -10.43
CA TRP A 32 7.88 -7.98 -9.54
C TRP A 32 6.95 -7.73 -8.35
N ILE A 33 7.08 -6.57 -7.69
CA ILE A 33 6.26 -6.19 -6.52
C ILE A 33 4.79 -6.07 -6.93
N THR A 34 4.50 -5.34 -8.00
CA THR A 34 3.13 -5.11 -8.48
C THR A 34 2.47 -6.41 -8.89
N THR A 35 3.15 -7.26 -9.66
CA THR A 35 2.57 -8.52 -10.18
C THR A 35 2.27 -9.52 -9.06
N ARG A 36 3.10 -9.55 -8.01
CA ARG A 36 2.99 -10.52 -6.91
C ARG A 36 2.06 -10.06 -5.79
N THR A 37 1.94 -8.76 -5.55
CA THR A 37 1.25 -8.22 -4.36
C THR A 37 0.12 -7.25 -4.67
N GLY A 38 0.11 -6.63 -5.86
CA GLY A 38 -0.80 -5.53 -6.20
C GLY A 38 -0.50 -4.22 -5.46
N ILE A 39 0.57 -4.15 -4.67
CA ILE A 39 0.95 -2.94 -3.92
C ILE A 39 1.69 -1.97 -4.83
N LYS A 40 1.24 -0.72 -4.80
CA LYS A 40 1.88 0.40 -5.48
C LYS A 40 1.59 1.70 -4.71
N THR A 41 2.54 2.62 -4.78
CA THR A 41 2.41 3.97 -4.23
C THR A 41 3.05 4.98 -5.16
#